data_AF-A0A7G2M3M2-F1
#
_entry.id   AF-A0A7G2M3M2-F1
#
_cell.length_a   1.000
_cell.length_b   1.000
_cell.length_c   1.000
_cell.angle_alpha   90.00
_cell.angle_beta   90.00
_cell.angle_gamma   90.00
#
_symmetry.space_group_name_H-M   'P 1'
#
loop_
_entity.id
_entity.type
_entity.pdbx_description
1 polymer ?
#
loop_
_entity_poly.entity_id
_entity_poly.type
_entity_poly.pdbx_seq_one_letter_code
_entity_poly.pdbx_strand_id
1 'polypeptide(L)' 'MADLRSEFIGIKSPNPFWLASAPPTDKEYNVRRAFEAGWGGVVWKTLGEEGPP' A
#
# COMPACT_ATOMS: atom_id res chain seq x y z
N MET A 1 11.95 -22.27 1.99
CA MET A 1 10.97 -21.38 1.34
C MET A 1 11.68 -20.09 0.96
N ALA A 2 11.29 -19.42 -0.12
CA ALA A 2 11.95 -18.17 -0.52
C ALA A 2 11.66 -17.05 0.49
N ASP A 3 12.68 -16.26 0.81
CA ASP A 3 12.51 -15.02 1.57
C ASP A 3 12.05 -13.92 0.61
N LEU A 4 10.89 -13.33 0.89
CA LEU A 4 10.30 -12.29 0.06
C LEU A 4 10.53 -10.88 0.64
N ARG A 5 11.18 -10.73 1.80
CA ARG A 5 11.40 -9.41 2.40
C ARG A 5 12.16 -8.50 1.43
N SER A 6 11.77 -7.23 1.38
CA SER A 6 12.41 -6.23 0.49
C SER A 6 12.80 -4.96 1.23
N GLU A 7 13.91 -4.35 0.78
CA GLU A 7 14.38 -3.03 1.22
C GLU A 7 14.60 -2.14 -0.01
N PHE A 8 13.83 -1.06 -0.11
CA PHE A 8 13.89 -0.14 -1.25
C PHE A 8 13.83 1.31 -0.77
N ILE A 9 14.84 2.11 -1.14
CA ILE A 9 15.00 3.51 -0.68
C ILE A 9 14.87 3.61 0.86
N GLY A 10 15.45 2.65 1.59
CA GLY A 10 15.40 2.57 3.06
C GLY A 10 14.08 2.09 3.66
N ILE A 11 13.06 1.79 2.85
CA ILE A 11 11.78 1.24 3.33
C ILE A 11 11.84 -0.28 3.33
N LYS A 12 11.59 -0.88 4.50
CA LYS A 12 11.54 -2.34 4.69
C LYS A 12 10.10 -2.82 4.64
N SER A 13 9.82 -3.84 3.82
CA SER A 13 8.50 -4.47 3.72
C SER A 13 8.60 -6.00 3.84
N PRO A 14 7.55 -6.68 4.33
CA PRO A 14 7.55 -8.14 4.49
C PRO A 14 7.56 -8.88 3.14
N ASN A 15 7.15 -8.21 2.07
CA ASN A 15 7.16 -8.69 0.69
C ASN A 15 7.21 -7.49 -0.29
N PRO A 16 7.49 -7.70 -1.59
CA PRO A 16 7.59 -6.62 -2.57
C PRO A 16 6.25 -6.27 -3.24
N PHE A 17 5.11 -6.80 -2.76
CA PHE A 17 3.80 -6.60 -3.38
C PHE A 17 3.05 -5.46 -2.71
N TRP A 18 2.78 -4.41 -3.48
CA TRP A 18 2.20 -3.16 -3.00
C TRP A 18 0.97 -2.76 -3.82
N LEU A 19 -0.04 -2.18 -3.19
CA LEU A 19 -1.17 -1.59 -3.91
C LEU A 19 -0.77 -0.25 -4.52
N ALA A 20 -1.08 -0.04 -5.80
CA ALA A 20 -0.87 1.22 -6.49
C ALA A 20 -1.91 2.28 -6.05
N SER A 21 -1.61 3.56 -6.34
CA SER A 21 -2.56 4.67 -6.19
C SER A 21 -3.76 4.48 -7.15
N ALA A 22 -4.87 3.98 -6.61
CA ALA A 22 -6.01 3.49 -7.39
C ALA A 22 -7.29 3.46 -6.53
N PRO A 23 -8.47 3.12 -7.08
CA PRO A 23 -9.69 2.99 -6.27
C PRO A 23 -9.57 2.08 -5.02
N PRO A 24 -8.71 1.04 -4.97
CA PRO A 24 -8.48 0.28 -3.74
C PRO A 24 -7.75 1.02 -2.61
N THR A 25 -7.18 2.21 -2.84
CA THR A 25 -6.40 2.96 -1.85
C THR A 25 -6.96 4.36 -1.56
N ASP A 26 -8.26 4.56 -1.85
CA ASP A 26 -8.98 5.83 -1.64
C ASP A 26 -9.52 6.03 -0.21
N LYS A 27 -9.72 4.94 0.52
CA LYS A 27 -10.34 4.91 1.85
C LYS A 27 -9.53 4.06 2.81
N GLU A 28 -9.45 4.53 4.05
CA GLU A 28 -8.68 3.90 5.11
C GLU A 28 -9.07 2.43 5.32
N TYR A 29 -10.36 2.10 5.29
CA TYR A 29 -10.80 0.72 5.51
C TYR A 29 -10.30 -0.24 4.42
N ASN A 30 -10.12 0.21 3.18
CA ASN A 30 -9.54 -0.61 2.12
C ASN A 30 -8.06 -0.86 2.38
N VAL A 31 -7.34 0.19 2.81
CA VAL A 31 -5.92 0.09 3.18
C VAL A 31 -5.71 -0.84 4.38
N ARG A 32 -6.55 -0.76 5.41
CA ARG A 32 -6.51 -1.69 6.55
C ARG A 32 -6.70 -3.14 6.11
N ARG A 33 -7.73 -3.40 5.28
CA ARG A 33 -7.98 -4.74 4.72
C ARG A 33 -6.81 -5.25 3.88
N ALA A 34 -6.12 -4.38 3.15
CA ALA A 34 -4.94 -4.76 2.38
C ALA A 34 -3.80 -5.23 3.30
N PHE A 35 -3.53 -4.50 4.38
CA PHE A 35 -2.52 -4.92 5.36
C PHE A 35 -2.91 -6.22 6.08
N GLU A 36 -4.18 -6.37 6.48
CA GLU A 36 -4.71 -7.62 7.06
C GLU A 36 -4.57 -8.82 6.11
N ALA A 37 -4.71 -8.58 4.79
CA ALA A 37 -4.52 -9.60 3.76
C ALA A 37 -3.04 -9.90 3.43
N GLY A 38 -2.09 -9.19 4.06
CA GLY A 38 -0.65 -9.44 3.91
C GLY A 38 0.04 -8.65 2.79
N TRP A 39 -0.58 -7.60 2.26
CA TRP A 39 0.12 -6.68 1.34
C TRP A 39 1.32 -6.03 2.03
N GLY A 40 2.46 -5.95 1.31
CA GLY A 40 3.71 -5.42 1.85
C GLY A 40 3.73 -3.90 2.00
N GLY A 41 2.85 -3.19 1.29
CA GLY A 41 2.69 -1.74 1.35
C GLY A 41 1.51 -1.25 0.50
N VAL A 42 1.20 0.04 0.62
CA VAL A 42 0.19 0.71 -0.20
C VAL A 42 0.69 2.09 -0.63
N VAL A 43 0.27 2.52 -1.81
CA VAL A 43 0.38 3.92 -2.24
C VAL A 43 -1.01 4.53 -2.14
N TRP A 44 -1.16 5.50 -1.23
CA TRP A 44 -2.44 6.18 -1.03
C TRP A 44 -2.93 6.85 -2.33
N LYS A 45 -4.24 6.86 -2.54
CA LYS A 45 -4.83 7.48 -3.73
C LYS A 45 -4.41 8.94 -3.82
N THR A 46 -4.02 9.37 -5.02
CA THR A 46 -3.65 10.78 -5.30
C THR A 46 -4.69 11.74 -4.73
N LEU A 47 -4.21 12.70 -3.94
CA LEU A 47 -5.03 13.73 -3.30
C LEU A 47 -4.94 15.04 -4.10
N GLY A 48 -6.06 15.76 -4.18
CA GLY A 48 -6.10 17.17 -4.59
C GLY A 48 -6.24 18.08 -3.37
N GLU A 49 -5.91 19.37 -3.52
CA GLU A 49 -6.00 20.37 -2.44
C GLU A 49 -7.45 20.56 -1.95
N GLU A 50 -8.43 20.37 -2.84
CA GLU A 50 -9.87 20.47 -2.52
C GLU A 50 -10.42 19.23 -1.81
N GLY A 51 -9.58 18.21 -1.59
CA GLY A 51 -10.00 16.93 -1.03
C GLY A 51 -10.51 15.94 -2.10
N PRO A 52 -11.13 14.83 -1.67
CA PRO A 52 -11.77 13.88 -2.58
C PRO A 52 -12.95 14.53 -3.32
N PRO A 53 -13.21 14.17 -4.60
CA PRO A 53 -14.48 14.49 -5.25
C PRO A 53 -15.68 13.82 -4.55
#